data_AF-A0AA88WQR1-F1
#
_entry.id   AF-A0AA88WQR1-F1
#
_cell.length_a   1.000
_cell.length_b   1.000
_cell.length_c   1.000
_cell.angle_alpha   90.00
_cell.angle_beta   90.00
_cell.angle_gamma   90.00
#
_symmetry.space_group_name_H-M   'P 1'
#
loop_
_entity.id
_entity.type
_entity.pdbx_description
1 polymer ?
#
loop_
_entity_poly.entity_id
_entity_poly.type
_entity_poly.pdbx_seq_one_letter_code
_entity_poly.pdbx_strand_id
1 'polypeptide(L)'
;MWKLVLSQGNEPWLKSVNHNIGRQYWEFDPEDGTPDERAHLETLRTEFHENRFNVKQSSDLLMRYQYERGHPGHLKLPSQKVRSEKDITEDVVANTLRKALRFYSTLQAEDGQWPGDYGGPLFLLPGLVISLWVMGVVDVVLPNEHQKEICRYAYNHQVLGVYDWSGNNPLPPEIWILPYSLPIHPGGGVLAPLTKDQIAHLSLMLDMGYNGSQLWDVAFSVQAILATNLDDEYGSMLKKANSFIKVSQAALLLSRMPSDIIGQAITRDQLFDAVNFILSLQNDAGGFPSYEPTRSYAWLEVINPAETFRDIIIDYQ
;
A
#
# COMPACT_ATOMS: atom_id res chain seq x y z
N MET A 1 5.55 -23.42 -2.01
CA MET A 1 6.19 -22.26 -1.35
C MET A 1 5.52 -20.99 -1.81
N TRP A 2 5.40 -19.99 -0.94
CA TRP A 2 4.86 -18.68 -1.31
C TRP A 2 5.92 -17.84 -2.02
N LYS A 3 5.51 -17.21 -3.11
CA LYS A 3 6.34 -16.35 -3.95
C LYS A 3 5.70 -14.97 -4.04
N LEU A 4 6.49 -13.93 -3.80
CA LEU A 4 6.10 -12.55 -4.06
C LEU A 4 6.20 -12.30 -5.57
N VAL A 5 5.10 -11.86 -6.17
CA VAL A 5 5.04 -11.47 -7.58
C VAL A 5 4.84 -9.97 -7.68
N LEU A 6 5.64 -9.33 -8.53
CA LEU A 6 5.65 -7.87 -8.74
C LEU A 6 5.30 -7.56 -10.19
N SER A 7 4.70 -6.39 -10.44
CA SER A 7 4.40 -5.93 -11.80
C SER A 7 5.66 -5.75 -12.65
N GLN A 8 5.53 -6.03 -13.95
CA GLN A 8 6.57 -5.79 -14.93
C GLN A 8 6.26 -4.51 -15.73
N GLY A 9 7.25 -3.65 -15.92
CA GLY A 9 7.08 -2.28 -16.43
C GLY A 9 6.83 -2.12 -17.94
N ASN A 10 6.41 -3.16 -18.66
CA ASN A 10 6.38 -3.18 -20.14
C ASN A 10 5.02 -2.87 -20.78
N GLU A 11 3.98 -2.50 -20.02
CA GLU A 11 2.61 -2.39 -20.53
C GLU A 11 2.09 -0.93 -20.56
N PRO A 12 1.33 -0.52 -21.60
CA PRO A 12 0.97 0.88 -21.85
C PRO A 12 0.02 1.49 -20.81
N TRP A 13 0.18 2.81 -20.63
CA TRP A 13 -0.58 3.69 -19.73
C TRP A 13 -2.10 3.52 -19.91
N LEU A 14 -2.86 3.38 -18.81
CA LEU A 14 -4.33 3.47 -18.67
C LEU A 14 -5.15 2.17 -18.53
N LYS A 15 -4.55 0.98 -18.55
CA LYS A 15 -5.21 -0.25 -18.06
C LYS A 15 -4.48 -0.76 -16.83
N SER A 16 -5.19 -1.41 -15.90
CA SER A 16 -4.48 -2.09 -14.82
C SER A 16 -3.43 -3.01 -15.44
N VAL A 17 -2.18 -2.74 -15.10
CA VAL A 17 -0.97 -3.35 -15.68
C VAL A 17 -0.84 -4.86 -15.41
N ASN A 18 -1.88 -5.46 -14.82
CA ASN A 18 -1.97 -6.84 -14.39
C ASN A 18 -3.42 -7.33 -14.15
N HIS A 19 -4.39 -6.93 -14.98
CA HIS A 19 -5.78 -7.41 -14.84
C HIS A 19 -6.45 -7.10 -13.48
N ASN A 20 -6.17 -5.93 -12.91
CA ASN A 20 -6.66 -5.46 -11.61
C ASN A 20 -6.17 -6.26 -10.40
N ILE A 21 -5.14 -7.10 -10.56
CA ILE A 21 -4.57 -7.92 -9.48
C ILE A 21 -3.75 -7.09 -8.48
N GLY A 22 -3.30 -5.87 -8.86
CA GLY A 22 -2.48 -4.99 -8.02
C GLY A 22 -0.98 -5.28 -8.12
N ARG A 23 -0.12 -4.25 -8.03
CA ARG A 23 1.30 -4.30 -8.45
C ARG A 23 2.21 -5.21 -7.62
N GLN A 24 1.69 -5.76 -6.53
CA GLN A 24 2.32 -6.76 -5.69
C GLN A 24 1.25 -7.76 -5.25
N TYR A 25 1.56 -9.05 -5.28
CA TYR A 25 0.66 -10.09 -4.79
C TYR A 25 1.43 -11.39 -4.49
N TRP A 26 0.78 -12.34 -3.83
CA TRP A 26 1.38 -13.60 -3.42
C TRP A 26 0.79 -14.77 -4.19
N GLU A 27 1.65 -15.62 -4.74
CA GLU A 27 1.27 -16.88 -5.38
C GLU A 27 1.88 -18.06 -4.62
N PHE A 28 1.15 -19.17 -4.55
CA PHE A 28 1.67 -20.41 -3.98
C PHE A 28 2.02 -21.41 -5.09
N ASP A 29 3.26 -21.86 -5.11
CA ASP A 29 3.74 -22.93 -6.00
C ASP A 29 4.18 -24.15 -5.18
N PRO A 30 3.48 -25.30 -5.21
CA PRO A 30 3.84 -26.48 -4.42
C PRO A 30 5.21 -27.06 -4.76
N GLU A 31 5.74 -26.81 -5.96
CA GLU A 31 7.00 -27.35 -6.45
C GLU A 31 8.18 -26.40 -6.20
N ASP A 32 7.93 -25.12 -5.91
CA ASP A 32 8.99 -24.15 -5.63
C ASP A 32 9.64 -24.37 -4.26
N GLY A 33 10.93 -24.05 -4.16
CA GLY A 33 11.72 -24.06 -2.94
C GLY A 33 12.43 -25.39 -2.64
N THR A 34 13.74 -25.34 -2.37
CA THR A 34 14.50 -26.50 -1.87
C THR A 34 14.05 -26.90 -0.46
N PRO A 35 14.37 -28.13 0.01
CA PRO A 35 14.06 -28.52 1.39
C PRO A 35 14.58 -27.54 2.45
N ASP A 36 15.78 -27.00 2.25
CA ASP A 36 16.40 -26.03 3.16
C ASP A 36 15.66 -24.69 3.14
N GLU A 37 15.25 -24.21 1.96
CA GLU A 37 14.47 -22.98 1.80
C GLU A 37 13.10 -23.10 2.50
N ARG A 38 12.43 -24.25 2.34
CA ARG A 38 11.16 -24.55 3.01
C ARG A 38 11.32 -24.64 4.53
N ALA A 39 12.39 -25.27 5.02
CA ALA A 39 12.68 -25.35 6.45
C ALA A 39 12.98 -23.97 7.05
N HIS A 40 13.68 -23.11 6.31
CA HIS A 40 13.94 -21.74 6.74
C HIS A 40 12.65 -20.92 6.86
N LEU A 41 11.72 -21.06 5.90
CA LEU A 41 10.41 -20.43 5.97
C LEU A 41 9.59 -20.86 7.19
N GLU A 42 9.60 -22.15 7.52
CA GLU A 42 8.93 -22.63 8.75
C GLU A 42 9.58 -22.07 10.02
N THR A 43 10.90 -21.84 9.99
CA THR A 43 11.60 -21.17 11.08
C THR A 43 11.11 -19.73 11.24
N LEU A 44 11.02 -18.96 10.16
CA LEU A 44 10.50 -17.58 10.18
C LEU A 44 9.05 -17.53 10.71
N ARG A 45 8.20 -18.49 10.29
CA ARG A 45 6.83 -18.61 10.77
C ARG A 45 6.75 -18.89 12.27
N THR A 46 7.59 -19.80 12.76
CA THR A 46 7.66 -20.17 14.17
C THR A 46 8.15 -19.00 15.00
N GLU A 47 9.21 -18.33 14.56
CA GLU A 47 9.77 -17.16 15.25
C GLU A 47 8.75 -16.01 15.34
N PHE A 48 8.01 -15.73 14.26
CA PHE A 48 6.95 -14.74 14.31
C PHE A 48 5.85 -15.14 15.30
N HIS A 49 5.40 -16.40 15.27
CA HIS A 49 4.39 -16.90 16.19
C HIS A 49 4.83 -16.74 17.65
N GLU A 50 6.06 -17.16 18.00
CA GLU A 50 6.60 -17.06 19.35
C GLU A 50 6.71 -15.60 19.83
N ASN A 51 7.02 -14.67 18.91
CA ASN A 51 7.24 -13.26 19.22
C ASN A 51 6.02 -12.35 19.01
N ARG A 52 4.88 -12.88 18.57
CA ARG A 52 3.68 -12.09 18.15
C ARG A 52 3.17 -11.08 19.17
N PHE A 53 3.41 -11.29 20.46
CA PHE A 53 3.00 -10.35 21.52
C PHE A 53 4.04 -9.26 21.79
N ASN A 54 5.29 -9.48 21.38
CA ASN A 54 6.39 -8.52 21.49
C ASN A 54 6.57 -7.70 20.21
N VAL A 55 6.26 -8.31 19.06
CA VAL A 55 6.35 -7.71 17.73
C VAL A 55 4.96 -7.80 17.09
N LYS A 56 4.21 -6.69 17.15
CA LYS A 56 2.80 -6.64 16.73
C LYS A 56 2.59 -6.58 15.22
N GLN A 57 3.61 -6.15 14.47
CA GLN A 57 3.54 -6.06 13.01
C GLN A 57 4.18 -7.30 12.40
N SER A 58 3.57 -7.82 11.32
CA SER A 58 4.23 -8.71 10.36
C SER A 58 5.64 -8.16 10.09
N SER A 59 6.68 -8.89 10.49
CA SER A 59 8.06 -8.40 10.51
C SER A 59 8.70 -8.33 9.11
N ASP A 60 7.87 -8.31 8.06
CA ASP A 60 8.20 -8.38 6.63
C ASP A 60 9.27 -9.45 6.26
N LEU A 61 9.59 -10.38 7.16
CA LEU A 61 10.69 -11.33 7.03
C LEU A 61 10.50 -12.26 5.84
N LEU A 62 9.25 -12.69 5.59
CA LEU A 62 8.91 -13.49 4.43
C LEU A 62 9.16 -12.73 3.12
N MET A 63 8.77 -11.45 3.08
CA MET A 63 8.98 -10.57 1.93
C MET A 63 10.47 -10.33 1.70
N ARG A 64 11.23 -10.02 2.76
CA ARG A 64 12.68 -9.82 2.70
C ARG A 64 13.40 -11.08 2.22
N TYR A 65 13.02 -12.25 2.73
CA TYR A 65 13.58 -13.52 2.30
C TYR A 65 13.37 -13.78 0.80
N GLN A 66 12.17 -13.51 0.28
CA GLN A 66 11.89 -13.62 -1.17
C GLN A 66 12.75 -12.66 -2.00
N TYR A 67 12.93 -11.42 -1.53
CA TYR A 67 13.80 -10.45 -2.17
C TYR A 67 15.27 -10.89 -2.20
N GLU A 68 15.77 -11.36 -1.06
CA GLU A 68 17.13 -11.87 -0.89
C GLU A 68 17.40 -13.09 -1.77
N ARG A 69 16.41 -13.97 -1.92
CA ARG A 69 16.45 -15.15 -2.80
C ARG A 69 16.57 -14.77 -4.28
N GLY A 70 15.83 -13.74 -4.71
CA GLY A 70 15.91 -13.21 -6.08
C GLY A 70 17.18 -12.40 -6.36
N HIS A 71 17.80 -11.82 -5.32
CA HIS A 71 18.95 -10.92 -5.43
C HIS A 71 20.03 -11.23 -4.38
N PRO A 72 20.78 -12.35 -4.50
CA PRO A 72 21.73 -12.79 -3.49
C PRO A 72 22.83 -11.75 -3.23
N GLY A 73 23.06 -11.41 -1.95
CA GLY A 73 24.13 -10.50 -1.53
C GLY A 73 23.78 -9.01 -1.47
N HIS A 74 22.58 -8.63 -1.89
CA HIS A 74 22.14 -7.23 -1.89
C HIS A 74 21.79 -6.67 -0.50
N LEU A 75 21.32 -7.49 0.44
CA LEU A 75 20.79 -7.04 1.75
C LEU A 75 21.79 -7.06 2.91
N LYS A 76 22.99 -7.65 2.73
CA LYS A 76 24.01 -7.78 3.81
C LYS A 76 24.94 -6.57 3.87
N LEU A 77 24.55 -5.54 4.63
CA LEU A 77 25.41 -4.39 4.92
C LEU A 77 25.83 -4.37 6.40
N PRO A 78 27.13 -4.15 6.70
CA PRO A 78 27.59 -4.07 8.09
C PRO A 78 27.01 -2.84 8.79
N SER A 79 26.26 -3.08 9.87
CA SER A 79 25.68 -2.04 10.73
C SER A 79 26.74 -1.43 11.65
N GLN A 80 26.79 -0.11 11.71
CA GLN A 80 27.57 0.63 12.71
C GLN A 80 26.59 1.47 13.52
N LYS A 81 26.38 1.13 14.79
CA LYS A 81 25.53 1.90 15.70
C LYS A 81 26.29 3.15 16.16
N VAL A 82 25.73 4.34 15.91
CA VAL A 82 26.18 5.58 16.55
C VAL A 82 25.78 5.50 18.03
N ARG A 83 26.76 5.61 18.93
CA ARG A 83 26.56 5.36 20.38
C ARG A 83 26.36 6.65 21.18
N SER A 84 26.77 7.80 20.66
CA SER A 84 26.58 9.10 21.32
C SER A 84 26.46 10.24 20.31
N GLU A 85 25.79 11.33 20.70
CA GLU A 85 25.65 12.55 19.88
C GLU A 85 27.02 13.21 19.56
N LYS A 86 28.03 13.00 20.41
CA LYS A 86 29.38 13.55 20.22
C LYS A 86 30.16 12.90 19.08
N ASP A 87 29.70 11.75 18.59
CA ASP A 87 30.30 11.00 17.50
C ASP A 87 29.67 11.35 16.13
N ILE A 88 28.71 12.28 16.10
CA ILE A 88 27.99 12.70 14.89
C ILE A 88 28.83 13.75 14.16
N THR A 89 29.56 13.33 13.13
CA THR A 89 30.22 14.21 12.17
C THR A 89 29.52 14.15 10.82
N GLU A 90 29.78 15.12 9.94
CA GLU A 90 29.23 15.13 8.58
C GLU A 90 29.61 13.86 7.80
N ASP A 91 30.86 13.38 7.94
CA ASP A 91 31.31 12.12 7.34
C ASP A 91 30.56 10.89 7.87
N VAL A 92 30.26 10.87 9.18
CA VAL A 92 29.48 9.79 9.80
C VAL A 92 28.04 9.83 9.29
N VAL A 93 27.44 11.00 9.16
CA VAL A 93 26.09 11.18 8.60
C VAL A 93 26.06 10.74 7.14
N ALA A 94 26.96 11.24 6.30
CA ALA A 94 27.03 10.89 4.88
C ALA A 94 27.24 9.39 4.67
N ASN A 95 28.15 8.77 5.43
CA ASN A 95 28.37 7.32 5.35
C ASN A 95 27.16 6.51 5.84
N THR A 96 26.44 7.01 6.84
CA THR A 96 25.20 6.37 7.32
C THR A 96 24.10 6.48 6.28
N LEU A 97 23.92 7.66 5.67
CA LEU A 97 22.95 7.87 4.58
C LEU A 97 23.28 7.00 3.37
N ARG A 98 24.54 6.92 2.93
CA ARG A 98 24.94 6.01 1.84
C ARG A 98 24.64 4.55 2.17
N LYS A 99 24.87 4.10 3.40
CA LYS A 99 24.52 2.72 3.81
C LYS A 99 23.02 2.50 3.78
N ALA A 100 22.24 3.45 4.30
CA ALA A 100 20.79 3.40 4.29
C ALA A 100 20.23 3.38 2.86
N LEU A 101 20.71 4.26 1.98
CA LEU A 101 20.32 4.31 0.57
C LEU A 101 20.78 3.08 -0.21
N ARG A 102 21.97 2.54 0.06
CA ARG A 102 22.39 1.24 -0.51
C ARG A 102 21.41 0.14 -0.12
N PHE A 103 21.10 0.02 1.17
CA PHE A 103 20.10 -0.94 1.64
C PHE A 103 18.75 -0.71 0.95
N TYR A 104 18.23 0.52 1.01
CA TYR A 104 16.91 0.85 0.48
C TYR A 104 16.80 0.66 -1.03
N SER A 105 17.89 0.90 -1.77
CA SER A 105 17.96 0.66 -3.22
C SER A 105 17.77 -0.81 -3.58
N THR A 106 18.11 -1.72 -2.66
CA THR A 106 17.96 -3.17 -2.89
C THR A 106 16.52 -3.64 -2.77
N LEU A 107 15.64 -2.82 -2.21
CA LEU A 107 14.21 -3.08 -2.06
C LEU A 107 13.39 -2.54 -3.23
N GLN A 108 13.99 -1.77 -4.15
CA GLN A 108 13.28 -1.21 -5.30
C GLN A 108 12.99 -2.31 -6.33
N ALA A 109 11.73 -2.44 -6.71
CA ALA A 109 11.30 -3.34 -7.78
C ALA A 109 11.82 -2.88 -9.16
N GLU A 110 11.78 -3.79 -10.14
CA GLU A 110 12.27 -3.51 -11.49
C GLU A 110 11.50 -2.38 -12.19
N ASP A 111 10.19 -2.28 -11.95
CA ASP A 111 9.32 -1.24 -12.51
C ASP A 111 9.42 0.11 -11.76
N GLY A 112 10.24 0.17 -10.71
CA GLY A 112 10.62 1.40 -10.01
C GLY A 112 9.84 1.71 -8.74
N GLN A 113 8.87 0.88 -8.35
CA GLN A 113 8.18 1.01 -7.06
C GLN A 113 8.92 0.32 -5.90
N TRP A 114 8.53 0.65 -4.66
CA TRP A 114 8.94 -0.07 -3.46
C TRP A 114 7.72 -0.81 -2.90
N PRO A 115 7.65 -2.14 -3.03
CA PRO A 115 6.57 -2.90 -2.43
C PRO A 115 6.74 -2.95 -0.91
N GLY A 116 5.61 -3.06 -0.22
CA GLY A 116 5.56 -3.06 1.24
C GLY A 116 4.28 -3.72 1.73
N ASP A 117 4.37 -4.34 2.91
CA ASP A 117 3.18 -4.81 3.62
C ASP A 117 2.35 -3.59 4.06
N TYR A 118 1.09 -3.52 3.60
CA TYR A 118 0.16 -2.44 3.88
C TYR A 118 -1.10 -2.96 4.59
N GLY A 119 -0.92 -3.98 5.43
CA GLY A 119 -1.98 -4.52 6.28
C GLY A 119 -2.24 -3.72 7.56
N GLY A 120 -3.11 -4.25 8.42
CA GLY A 120 -3.36 -3.70 9.75
C GLY A 120 -4.83 -3.65 10.16
N PRO A 121 -5.75 -3.18 9.30
CA PRO A 121 -7.18 -3.17 9.60
C PRO A 121 -7.80 -4.58 9.63
N LEU A 122 -7.88 -5.19 10.81
CA LEU A 122 -8.39 -6.56 11.01
C LEU A 122 -9.89 -6.78 10.67
N PHE A 123 -10.62 -5.75 10.22
CA PHE A 123 -12.04 -5.85 9.85
C PHE A 123 -12.27 -6.08 8.35
N LEU A 124 -11.23 -6.01 7.52
CA LEU A 124 -11.35 -6.23 6.06
C LEU A 124 -11.51 -7.72 5.74
N LEU A 125 -10.61 -8.54 6.30
CA LEU A 125 -10.58 -9.98 6.06
C LEU A 125 -11.87 -10.72 6.47
N PRO A 126 -12.52 -10.43 7.63
CA PRO A 126 -13.82 -11.02 7.96
C PRO A 126 -14.91 -10.71 6.93
N GLY A 127 -15.00 -9.46 6.45
CA GLY A 127 -15.99 -9.06 5.45
C GLY A 127 -15.83 -9.80 4.13
N LEU A 128 -14.59 -9.97 3.67
CA LEU A 128 -14.26 -10.76 2.47
C LEU A 128 -14.67 -12.23 2.64
N VAL A 129 -14.24 -12.89 3.73
CA VAL A 129 -14.51 -14.32 3.97
C VAL A 129 -16.02 -14.58 4.06
N ILE A 130 -16.77 -13.75 4.80
CA ILE A 130 -18.23 -13.88 4.91
C ILE A 130 -18.90 -13.71 3.53
N SER A 131 -18.49 -12.71 2.75
CA SER A 131 -19.05 -12.47 1.41
C SER A 131 -18.82 -13.65 0.48
N LEU A 132 -17.59 -14.18 0.43
CA LEU A 132 -17.24 -15.34 -0.40
C LEU A 132 -18.00 -16.60 0.04
N TRP A 133 -18.21 -16.77 1.35
CA TRP A 133 -18.97 -17.87 1.92
C TRP A 133 -20.44 -17.80 1.52
N VAL A 134 -21.09 -16.63 1.65
CA VAL A 134 -22.48 -16.41 1.23
C VAL A 134 -22.65 -16.65 -0.28
N MET A 135 -21.66 -16.25 -1.09
CA MET A 135 -21.67 -16.47 -2.53
C MET A 135 -21.37 -17.92 -2.94
N GLY A 136 -20.90 -18.78 -2.03
CA GLY A 136 -20.53 -20.16 -2.32
C GLY A 136 -19.27 -20.32 -3.19
N VAL A 137 -18.36 -19.35 -3.16
CA VAL A 137 -17.16 -19.30 -4.03
C VAL A 137 -15.83 -19.26 -3.25
N VAL A 138 -15.84 -19.57 -1.95
CA VAL A 138 -14.64 -19.54 -1.10
C VAL A 138 -13.50 -20.37 -1.71
N ASP A 139 -13.75 -21.62 -2.10
CA ASP A 139 -12.69 -22.50 -2.61
C ASP A 139 -12.21 -22.12 -4.02
N VAL A 140 -13.00 -21.32 -4.75
CA VAL A 140 -12.64 -20.79 -6.07
C VAL A 140 -11.72 -19.58 -5.92
N VAL A 141 -12.04 -18.69 -4.98
CA VAL A 141 -11.34 -17.41 -4.79
C VAL A 141 -10.16 -17.54 -3.83
N LEU A 142 -10.29 -18.36 -2.79
CA LEU A 142 -9.29 -18.62 -1.77
C LEU A 142 -8.93 -20.12 -1.77
N PRO A 143 -7.94 -20.53 -2.57
CA PRO A 143 -7.42 -21.88 -2.54
C PRO A 143 -6.97 -22.31 -1.12
N ASN A 144 -6.87 -23.62 -0.89
CA ASN A 144 -6.57 -24.18 0.43
C ASN A 144 -5.36 -23.53 1.14
N GLU A 145 -4.31 -23.19 0.40
CA GLU A 145 -3.12 -22.53 0.96
C GLU A 145 -3.41 -21.10 1.43
N HIS A 146 -4.23 -20.33 0.70
CA HIS A 146 -4.66 -19.00 1.15
C HIS A 146 -5.49 -19.10 2.43
N GLN A 147 -6.40 -20.08 2.51
CA GLN A 147 -7.18 -20.32 3.74
C GLN A 147 -6.29 -20.66 4.94
N LYS A 148 -5.23 -21.45 4.75
CA LYS A 148 -4.24 -21.74 5.81
C LYS A 148 -3.51 -20.48 6.27
N GLU A 149 -3.10 -19.60 5.36
CA GLU A 149 -2.46 -18.32 5.72
C GLU A 149 -3.42 -17.38 6.44
N ILE A 150 -4.67 -17.28 5.98
CA ILE A 150 -5.73 -16.50 6.64
C ILE A 150 -5.94 -16.98 8.08
N CYS A 151 -6.04 -18.29 8.28
CA CYS A 151 -6.14 -18.88 9.62
C CYS A 151 -4.91 -18.55 10.46
N ARG A 152 -3.69 -18.71 9.91
CA ARG A 152 -2.45 -18.39 10.62
C ARG A 152 -2.38 -16.92 11.01
N TYR A 153 -2.72 -16.03 10.09
CA TYR A 153 -2.79 -14.60 10.33
C TYR A 153 -3.78 -14.28 11.45
N ALA A 154 -5.00 -14.82 11.38
CA ALA A 154 -6.03 -14.62 12.41
C ALA A 154 -5.59 -15.14 13.80
N TYR A 155 -4.97 -16.33 13.87
CA TYR A 155 -4.46 -16.87 15.13
C TYR A 155 -3.33 -16.03 15.72
N ASN A 156 -2.48 -15.46 14.88
CA ASN A 156 -1.41 -14.59 15.34
C ASN A 156 -1.91 -13.24 15.86
N HIS A 157 -3.09 -12.78 15.40
CA HIS A 157 -3.69 -11.49 15.74
C HIS A 157 -4.96 -11.59 16.61
N GLN A 158 -5.23 -12.77 17.19
CA GLN A 158 -6.50 -13.06 17.84
C GLN A 158 -6.79 -12.17 19.07
N VAL A 159 -7.95 -11.51 19.04
CA VAL A 159 -8.73 -11.07 20.21
C VAL A 159 -10.16 -11.59 19.99
N LEU A 160 -10.64 -12.44 20.89
CA LEU A 160 -11.88 -13.24 20.70
C LEU A 160 -13.17 -12.39 20.77
N GLY A 161 -14.12 -12.71 19.87
CA GLY A 161 -15.44 -12.08 19.72
C GLY A 161 -16.56 -12.73 20.53
N VAL A 162 -17.54 -11.91 20.94
CA VAL A 162 -18.62 -12.25 21.89
C VAL A 162 -19.97 -11.57 21.60
N TYR A 163 -20.24 -11.14 20.35
CA TYR A 163 -21.39 -10.27 20.07
C TYR A 163 -22.45 -10.86 19.12
N ASP A 164 -23.72 -10.70 19.50
CA ASP A 164 -24.89 -11.18 18.77
C ASP A 164 -25.37 -10.14 17.74
N TRP A 165 -25.94 -10.62 16.63
CA TRP A 165 -26.41 -9.78 15.52
C TRP A 165 -27.54 -8.82 15.92
N SER A 166 -28.36 -9.18 16.91
CA SER A 166 -29.47 -8.36 17.41
C SER A 166 -29.03 -7.03 18.05
N GLY A 167 -27.75 -6.87 18.36
CA GLY A 167 -27.20 -5.63 18.92
C GLY A 167 -26.69 -4.63 17.89
N ASN A 168 -26.86 -4.86 16.58
CA ASN A 168 -26.43 -3.92 15.53
C ASN A 168 -27.60 -3.03 15.08
N ASN A 169 -27.35 -1.72 14.96
CA ASN A 169 -28.30 -0.80 14.32
C ASN A 169 -28.37 -1.07 12.81
N PRO A 170 -29.57 -1.14 12.20
CA PRO A 170 -29.71 -1.34 10.76
C PRO A 170 -29.28 -0.09 9.99
N LEU A 171 -28.59 -0.29 8.86
CA LEU A 171 -28.39 0.74 7.83
C LEU A 171 -29.54 0.66 6.82
N PRO A 172 -30.51 1.60 6.84
CA PRO A 172 -31.70 1.51 5.98
C PRO A 172 -31.31 1.73 4.51
N PRO A 173 -31.57 0.77 3.60
CA PRO A 173 -31.24 0.90 2.17
C PRO A 173 -32.01 2.02 1.47
N GLU A 174 -33.12 2.50 2.05
CA GLU A 174 -33.96 3.58 1.53
C GLU A 174 -33.24 4.93 1.43
N ILE A 175 -32.14 5.12 2.16
CA ILE A 175 -31.34 6.37 2.10
C ILE A 175 -30.73 6.61 0.71
N TRP A 176 -30.51 5.54 -0.08
CA TRP A 176 -30.02 5.61 -1.46
C TRP A 176 -31.08 6.09 -2.46
N ILE A 177 -32.35 6.19 -2.07
CA ILE A 177 -33.47 6.63 -2.92
C ILE A 177 -33.71 8.14 -2.79
N LEU A 178 -33.03 8.80 -1.84
CA LEU A 178 -33.18 10.23 -1.61
C LEU A 178 -32.70 11.05 -2.82
N PRO A 179 -33.28 12.23 -3.09
CA PRO A 179 -32.72 13.15 -4.07
C PRO A 179 -31.28 13.53 -3.73
N TYR A 180 -30.39 13.61 -4.74
CA TYR A 180 -29.00 14.05 -4.59
C TYR A 180 -28.85 15.43 -3.92
N SER A 181 -29.90 16.27 -3.98
CA SER A 181 -29.92 17.57 -3.33
C SER A 181 -30.06 17.51 -1.80
N LEU A 182 -30.38 16.35 -1.22
CA LEU A 182 -30.51 16.20 0.22
C LEU A 182 -29.14 15.96 0.88
N PRO A 183 -28.83 16.64 2.00
CA PRO A 183 -27.51 16.55 2.65
C PRO A 183 -27.12 15.15 3.14
N ILE A 184 -28.11 14.28 3.35
CA ILE A 184 -27.94 12.91 3.86
C ILE A 184 -27.86 11.85 2.74
N HIS A 185 -27.91 12.27 1.47
CA HIS A 185 -27.81 11.33 0.36
C HIS A 185 -26.38 10.72 0.31
N PRO A 186 -26.23 9.38 0.17
CA PRO A 186 -24.92 8.72 0.21
C PRO A 186 -23.90 9.24 -0.81
N GLY A 187 -24.36 9.74 -1.96
CA GLY A 187 -23.49 10.35 -2.99
C GLY A 187 -22.82 11.68 -2.59
N GLY A 188 -23.13 12.22 -1.41
CA GLY A 188 -22.44 13.36 -0.81
C GLY A 188 -21.35 13.00 0.21
N GLY A 189 -21.18 11.71 0.55
CA GLY A 189 -20.15 11.20 1.46
C GLY A 189 -18.87 10.72 0.76
N VAL A 190 -17.90 10.26 1.53
CA VAL A 190 -16.51 9.94 1.10
C VAL A 190 -16.40 8.79 0.09
N LEU A 191 -17.44 7.97 -0.09
CA LEU A 191 -17.37 6.72 -0.87
C LEU A 191 -18.25 6.76 -2.13
N ALA A 192 -17.60 6.77 -3.30
CA ALA A 192 -18.25 6.44 -4.57
C ALA A 192 -18.59 4.93 -4.63
N PRO A 193 -19.72 4.53 -5.22
CA PRO A 193 -20.09 3.12 -5.34
C PRO A 193 -19.12 2.37 -6.25
N LEU A 194 -18.61 1.22 -5.76
CA LEU A 194 -17.79 0.30 -6.55
C LEU A 194 -18.67 -0.40 -7.61
N THR A 195 -18.17 -0.47 -8.83
CA THR A 195 -18.82 -1.19 -9.94
C THR A 195 -18.60 -2.70 -9.81
N LYS A 196 -19.50 -3.52 -10.37
CA LYS A 196 -19.42 -5.00 -10.32
C LYS A 196 -18.08 -5.56 -10.82
N ASP A 197 -17.42 -4.88 -11.74
CA ASP A 197 -16.12 -5.29 -12.29
C ASP A 197 -14.96 -5.12 -11.27
N GLN A 198 -15.14 -4.28 -10.24
CA GLN A 198 -14.14 -4.10 -9.17
C GLN A 198 -14.23 -5.17 -8.08
N ILE A 199 -15.38 -5.86 -7.94
CA ILE A 199 -15.63 -6.87 -6.89
C ILE A 199 -14.92 -8.20 -7.21
N ALA A 200 -14.68 -8.50 -8.49
CA ALA A 200 -14.09 -9.77 -8.94
C ALA A 200 -12.58 -9.93 -8.64
N HIS A 201 -11.91 -8.89 -8.14
CA HIS A 201 -10.45 -8.83 -8.03
C HIS A 201 -9.91 -8.72 -6.60
N LEU A 202 -10.77 -8.84 -5.58
CA LEU A 202 -10.44 -8.83 -4.14
C LEU A 202 -9.65 -10.06 -3.64
N SER A 203 -9.30 -10.98 -4.53
CA SER A 203 -8.83 -12.35 -4.22
C SER A 203 -7.37 -12.46 -3.77
N LEU A 204 -6.53 -11.43 -3.93
CA LEU A 204 -5.07 -11.60 -3.87
C LEU A 204 -4.35 -10.70 -2.86
N MET A 205 -5.11 -10.07 -1.95
CA MET A 205 -4.58 -9.20 -0.91
C MET A 205 -4.99 -9.74 0.45
N LEU A 206 -4.06 -10.41 1.11
CA LEU A 206 -4.24 -10.71 2.53
C LEU A 206 -4.13 -9.38 3.28
N ASP A 207 -5.30 -8.84 3.65
CA ASP A 207 -5.51 -7.75 4.61
C ASP A 207 -4.95 -6.35 4.28
N MET A 208 -4.62 -6.04 3.02
CA MET A 208 -4.17 -4.68 2.68
C MET A 208 -5.33 -3.67 2.69
N GLY A 209 -5.10 -2.48 3.27
CA GLY A 209 -6.11 -1.40 3.32
C GLY A 209 -6.51 -0.83 1.96
N TYR A 210 -5.61 -0.93 0.98
CA TYR A 210 -5.82 -0.62 -0.45
C TYR A 210 -5.08 -1.67 -1.29
N ASN A 211 -5.07 -1.53 -2.61
CA ASN A 211 -4.21 -2.34 -3.49
C ASN A 211 -2.70 -2.05 -3.36
N GLY A 212 -2.33 -1.17 -2.44
CA GLY A 212 -0.98 -0.88 -1.96
C GLY A 212 -0.79 0.62 -1.73
N SER A 213 0.44 0.99 -1.35
CA SER A 213 0.88 2.38 -1.12
C SER A 213 1.92 2.84 -2.15
N GLN A 214 2.00 2.17 -3.30
CA GLN A 214 3.16 2.22 -4.20
C GLN A 214 3.52 3.63 -4.65
N LEU A 215 2.54 4.44 -5.08
CA LEU A 215 2.82 5.81 -5.51
C LEU A 215 3.24 6.73 -4.36
N TRP A 216 2.65 6.51 -3.19
CA TRP A 216 2.98 7.26 -1.97
C TRP A 216 4.42 6.97 -1.53
N ASP A 217 4.77 5.69 -1.45
CA ASP A 217 6.10 5.24 -1.07
C ASP A 217 7.16 5.72 -2.06
N VAL A 218 6.87 5.65 -3.36
CA VAL A 218 7.79 6.19 -4.39
C VAL A 218 7.95 7.70 -4.25
N ALA A 219 6.88 8.47 -4.06
CA ALA A 219 6.95 9.91 -3.96
C ALA A 219 7.75 10.38 -2.74
N PHE A 220 7.58 9.74 -1.59
CA PHE A 220 8.36 10.06 -0.39
C PHE A 220 9.78 9.54 -0.46
N SER A 221 9.99 8.37 -1.04
CA SER A 221 11.34 7.84 -1.28
C SER A 221 12.16 8.81 -2.12
N VAL A 222 11.60 9.26 -3.25
CA VAL A 222 12.24 10.27 -4.11
C VAL A 222 12.61 11.51 -3.31
N GLN A 223 11.67 12.08 -2.54
CA GLN A 223 11.96 13.26 -1.72
C GLN A 223 13.07 13.01 -0.70
N ALA A 224 13.04 11.87 -0.01
CA ALA A 224 14.06 11.50 0.97
C ALA A 224 15.44 11.35 0.34
N ILE A 225 15.54 10.71 -0.84
CA ILE A 225 16.81 10.55 -1.58
C ILE A 225 17.37 11.91 -1.99
N LEU A 226 16.54 12.76 -2.58
CA LEU A 226 16.96 14.10 -3.02
C LEU A 226 17.42 14.96 -1.84
N ALA A 227 16.78 14.83 -0.68
CA ALA A 227 17.20 15.54 0.53
C ALA A 227 18.58 15.11 1.06
N THR A 228 19.11 13.95 0.63
CA THR A 228 20.46 13.52 1.02
C THR A 228 21.59 14.18 0.23
N ASN A 229 21.29 14.84 -0.90
CA ASN A 229 22.27 15.34 -1.88
C ASN A 229 23.23 14.25 -2.41
N LEU A 230 22.76 13.00 -2.52
CA LEU A 230 23.49 11.86 -3.07
C LEU A 230 22.89 11.40 -4.41
N ASP A 231 22.09 12.24 -5.08
CA ASP A 231 21.35 11.89 -6.29
C ASP A 231 22.23 11.48 -7.47
N ASP A 232 23.46 12.00 -7.55
CA ASP A 232 24.48 11.56 -8.51
C ASP A 232 24.87 10.07 -8.31
N GLU A 233 24.92 9.60 -7.06
CA GLU A 233 25.27 8.19 -6.75
C GLU A 233 24.10 7.24 -7.03
N TYR A 234 22.86 7.72 -6.97
CA TYR A 234 21.63 6.91 -7.05
C TYR A 234 20.75 7.24 -8.27
N GLY A 235 21.31 7.87 -9.30
CA GLY A 235 20.57 8.27 -10.51
C GLY A 235 19.81 7.13 -11.20
N SER A 236 20.34 5.89 -11.19
CA SER A 236 19.63 4.73 -11.74
C SER A 236 18.32 4.42 -11.00
N MET A 237 18.33 4.56 -9.68
CA MET A 237 17.18 4.37 -8.80
C MET A 237 16.12 5.46 -9.05
N LEU A 238 16.59 6.71 -9.20
CA LEU A 238 15.74 7.85 -9.52
C LEU A 238 15.14 7.76 -10.94
N LYS A 239 15.88 7.21 -11.92
CA LYS A 239 15.34 6.93 -13.27
C LYS A 239 14.20 5.93 -13.25
N LYS A 240 14.35 4.84 -12.50
CA LYS A 240 13.28 3.85 -12.32
C LYS A 240 12.06 4.48 -11.63
N ALA A 241 12.28 5.20 -10.53
CA ALA A 241 11.21 5.91 -9.81
C ALA A 241 10.50 6.95 -10.69
N ASN A 242 11.25 7.71 -11.48
CA ASN A 242 10.70 8.66 -12.46
C ASN A 242 9.86 7.93 -13.52
N SER A 243 10.33 6.78 -14.00
CA SER A 243 9.59 5.96 -14.95
C SER A 243 8.27 5.49 -14.33
N PHE A 244 8.30 4.99 -13.08
CA PHE A 244 7.12 4.61 -12.29
C PHE A 244 6.14 5.76 -12.03
N ILE A 245 6.65 6.97 -11.87
CA ILE A 245 5.85 8.17 -11.66
C ILE A 245 5.19 8.61 -12.98
N LYS A 246 5.87 8.47 -14.12
CA LYS A 246 5.33 8.73 -15.47
C LYS A 246 4.19 7.78 -15.82
N VAL A 247 4.46 6.46 -15.68
CA VAL A 247 3.59 5.57 -14.89
C VAL A 247 2.18 6.02 -14.57
N SER A 248 2.19 6.73 -13.46
CA SER A 248 1.07 7.01 -12.58
C SER A 248 0.64 8.47 -12.70
N GLN A 249 1.17 9.21 -13.68
CA GLN A 249 0.85 10.60 -14.02
C GLN A 249 1.01 11.62 -12.87
N ALA A 250 1.98 11.44 -11.95
CA ALA A 250 2.11 12.31 -10.76
C ALA A 250 3.55 12.86 -10.56
N ALA A 251 3.95 13.99 -11.19
CA ALA A 251 5.38 14.38 -11.17
C ALA A 251 5.78 15.87 -11.16
N LEU A 252 5.55 16.62 -10.08
CA LEU A 252 6.07 18.00 -10.00
C LEU A 252 7.57 18.11 -9.71
N LEU A 253 8.10 17.36 -8.73
CA LEU A 253 9.49 17.54 -8.26
C LEU A 253 10.55 17.02 -9.24
N LEU A 254 10.36 15.82 -9.78
CA LEU A 254 11.30 15.22 -10.73
C LEU A 254 11.42 16.06 -12.02
N SER A 255 10.35 16.75 -12.45
CA SER A 255 10.39 17.58 -13.68
C SER A 255 11.46 18.68 -13.67
N ARG A 256 11.96 19.07 -12.48
CA ARG A 256 12.97 20.12 -12.31
C ARG A 256 14.40 19.60 -12.32
N MET A 257 14.60 18.28 -12.34
CA MET A 257 15.93 17.67 -12.29
C MET A 257 16.58 17.55 -13.67
N PRO A 258 17.92 17.53 -13.76
CA PRO A 258 18.65 17.26 -14.99
C PRO A 258 18.27 15.89 -15.59
N SER A 259 18.05 15.85 -16.91
CA SER A 259 17.59 14.65 -17.62
C SER A 259 18.61 13.51 -17.65
N ASP A 260 19.89 13.81 -17.47
CA ASP A 260 20.97 12.83 -17.31
C ASP A 260 20.85 12.04 -16.00
N ILE A 261 20.29 12.66 -14.95
CA ILE A 261 20.07 12.04 -13.63
C ILE A 261 18.78 11.23 -13.61
N ILE A 262 17.67 11.77 -14.12
CA ILE A 262 16.32 11.16 -13.96
C ILE A 262 15.69 10.63 -15.25
N GLY A 263 16.34 10.82 -16.41
CA GLY A 263 15.77 10.51 -17.71
C GLY A 263 14.83 11.60 -18.23
N GLN A 264 14.02 11.27 -19.23
CA GLN A 264 13.12 12.24 -19.87
C GLN A 264 12.01 12.68 -18.90
N ALA A 265 11.90 13.99 -18.66
CA ALA A 265 10.86 14.60 -17.82
C ALA A 265 9.44 14.38 -18.37
N ILE A 266 8.44 14.54 -17.49
CA ILE A 266 7.03 14.66 -17.90
C ILE A 266 6.86 15.92 -18.78
N THR A 267 5.98 15.84 -19.76
CA THR A 267 5.70 16.96 -20.65
C THR A 267 5.05 18.11 -19.88
N ARG A 268 5.28 19.35 -20.32
CA ARG A 268 4.69 20.53 -19.68
C ARG A 268 3.16 20.45 -19.63
N ASP A 269 2.52 19.93 -20.67
CA ASP A 269 1.06 19.83 -20.76
C ASP A 269 0.50 18.88 -19.68
N GLN A 270 1.14 17.73 -19.47
CA GLN A 270 0.76 16.79 -18.41
C GLN A 270 0.95 17.38 -17.00
N LEU A 271 1.95 18.26 -16.81
CA LEU A 271 2.10 19.00 -15.54
C LEU A 271 0.97 20.00 -15.35
N PHE A 272 0.53 20.68 -16.42
CA PHE A 272 -0.64 21.55 -16.35
C PHE A 272 -1.91 20.77 -16.04
N ASP A 273 -2.10 19.59 -16.63
CA ASP A 273 -3.25 18.74 -16.31
C ASP A 273 -3.27 18.33 -14.84
N ALA A 274 -2.12 17.94 -14.28
CA ALA A 274 -2.00 17.61 -12.85
C ALA A 274 -2.28 18.82 -11.95
N VAL A 275 -1.76 20.01 -12.31
CA VAL A 275 -2.03 21.25 -11.57
C VAL A 275 -3.52 21.64 -11.66
N ASN A 276 -4.11 21.55 -12.85
CA ASN A 276 -5.52 21.85 -13.06
C ASN A 276 -6.42 20.90 -12.25
N PHE A 277 -6.07 19.61 -12.19
CA PHE A 277 -6.78 18.64 -11.36
C PHE A 277 -6.68 18.99 -9.87
N ILE A 278 -5.49 19.28 -9.34
CA ILE A 278 -5.33 19.68 -7.94
C ILE A 278 -6.17 20.93 -7.66
N LEU A 279 -6.05 21.97 -8.51
CA LEU A 279 -6.80 23.21 -8.36
C LEU A 279 -8.32 22.99 -8.46
N SER A 280 -8.80 22.02 -9.24
CA SER A 280 -10.23 21.71 -9.30
C SER A 280 -10.76 21.02 -8.03
N LEU A 281 -9.89 20.57 -7.12
CA LEU A 281 -10.26 20.05 -5.81
C LEU A 281 -10.35 21.13 -4.72
N GLN A 282 -9.93 22.38 -5.01
CA GLN A 282 -9.96 23.45 -4.01
C GLN A 282 -11.41 23.81 -3.64
N ASN A 283 -11.71 23.80 -2.35
CA ASN A 283 -13.00 24.27 -1.83
C ASN A 283 -13.01 25.80 -1.66
N ASP A 284 -14.21 26.38 -1.47
CA ASP A 284 -14.40 27.83 -1.30
C ASP A 284 -13.61 28.45 -0.14
N ALA A 285 -13.32 27.66 0.91
CA ALA A 285 -12.51 28.08 2.06
C ALA A 285 -11.00 28.11 1.77
N GLY A 286 -10.59 27.63 0.60
CA GLY A 286 -9.20 27.52 0.15
C GLY A 286 -8.50 26.22 0.54
N GLY A 287 -9.13 25.37 1.37
CA GLY A 287 -8.63 24.05 1.75
C GLY A 287 -8.77 23.02 0.63
N PHE A 288 -8.02 21.92 0.75
CA PHE A 288 -8.02 20.81 -0.20
C PHE A 288 -8.36 19.50 0.53
N PRO A 289 -9.46 18.83 0.14
CA PRO A 289 -9.85 17.54 0.67
C PRO A 289 -9.03 16.41 0.05
N SER A 290 -9.28 15.17 0.48
CA SER A 290 -8.45 14.01 0.11
C SER A 290 -8.70 13.48 -1.30
N TYR A 291 -9.97 13.30 -1.70
CA TYR A 291 -10.35 12.71 -2.97
C TYR A 291 -11.31 13.58 -3.78
N GLU A 292 -12.25 14.25 -3.12
CA GLU A 292 -13.30 15.04 -3.78
C GLU A 292 -13.59 16.34 -3.02
N PRO A 293 -14.00 17.43 -3.69
CA PRO A 293 -14.45 18.65 -3.02
C PRO A 293 -15.48 18.35 -1.93
N THR A 294 -15.43 19.06 -0.81
CA THR A 294 -16.34 18.84 0.31
C THR A 294 -17.79 19.14 -0.13
N ARG A 295 -18.60 18.09 -0.30
CA ARG A 295 -19.97 18.20 -0.86
C ARG A 295 -21.06 18.46 0.17
N SER A 296 -20.70 18.44 1.46
CA SER A 296 -21.64 18.39 2.57
C SER A 296 -21.09 19.07 3.83
N TYR A 297 -21.91 19.17 4.87
CA TYR A 297 -21.60 19.99 6.06
C TYR A 297 -21.01 19.18 7.21
N ALA A 298 -20.06 19.77 7.95
CA ALA A 298 -19.39 19.11 9.09
C ALA A 298 -20.35 18.65 10.21
N TRP A 299 -21.51 19.29 10.38
CA TRP A 299 -22.50 18.87 11.39
C TRP A 299 -23.11 17.50 11.09
N LEU A 300 -23.02 17.01 9.85
CA LEU A 300 -23.47 15.65 9.49
C LEU A 300 -22.67 14.58 10.22
N GLU A 301 -21.50 14.89 10.77
CA GLU A 301 -20.76 13.96 11.64
C GLU A 301 -21.56 13.56 12.90
N VAL A 302 -22.56 14.35 13.31
CA VAL A 302 -23.47 14.01 14.42
C VAL A 302 -24.27 12.74 14.13
N ILE A 303 -24.53 12.42 12.86
CA ILE A 303 -25.24 11.21 12.46
C ILE A 303 -24.30 10.07 12.06
N ASN A 304 -23.00 10.18 12.36
CA ASN A 304 -22.04 9.12 12.08
C ASN A 304 -22.45 7.83 12.83
N PRO A 305 -22.83 6.75 12.10
CA PRO A 305 -23.23 5.51 12.73
C PRO A 305 -22.03 4.64 13.13
N ALA A 306 -20.82 4.97 12.72
CA ALA A 306 -19.62 4.24 13.07
C ALA A 306 -19.16 4.61 14.49
N GLU A 307 -19.15 3.64 15.38
CA GLU A 307 -18.71 3.82 16.77
C GLU A 307 -17.18 3.89 16.89
N THR A 308 -16.47 3.27 15.94
CA THR A 308 -15.01 3.08 15.99
C THR A 308 -14.24 4.11 15.16
N PHE A 309 -14.91 4.87 14.30
CA PHE A 309 -14.29 5.84 13.39
C PHE A 309 -14.95 7.20 13.54
N ARG A 310 -14.14 8.26 13.44
CA ARG A 310 -14.58 9.65 13.46
C ARG A 310 -14.16 10.33 12.16
N ASP A 311 -14.90 11.35 11.77
CA ASP A 311 -14.62 12.25 10.65
C ASP A 311 -14.67 11.47 9.33
N ILE A 312 -15.72 10.68 9.15
CA ILE A 312 -15.91 9.80 7.97
C ILE A 312 -17.11 10.18 7.11
N ILE A 313 -17.94 11.13 7.55
CA ILE A 313 -19.22 11.42 6.86
C ILE A 313 -19.03 12.32 5.63
N ILE A 314 -18.02 13.18 5.64
CA ILE A 314 -17.66 14.06 4.52
C ILE A 314 -16.15 13.98 4.25
N ASP A 315 -15.73 14.43 3.07
CA ASP A 315 -14.30 14.65 2.80
C ASP A 315 -13.90 16.01 3.37
N TYR A 316 -13.18 15.98 4.51
CA TYR A 316 -12.79 17.18 5.26
C TYR A 316 -11.61 17.90 4.59
N GLN A 317 -11.45 19.19 4.89
CA GLN A 317 -10.46 20.10 4.30
C GLN A 317 -9.62 20.82 5.36
#